data_AF-A0A437R0F3-F1
#
_entry.id   AF-A0A437R0F3-F1
#
_cell.length_a   1.000
_cell.length_b   1.000
_cell.length_c   1.000
_cell.angle_alpha   90.00
_cell.angle_beta   90.00
_cell.angle_gamma   90.00
#
_symmetry.space_group_name_H-M   'P 1'
#
loop_
_entity.id
_entity.type
_entity.pdbx_description
1 polymer ?
#
loop_
_entity_poly.entity_id
_entity_poly.type
_entity_poly.pdbx_seq_one_letter_code
_entity_poly.pdbx_strand_id
1 'polypeptide(L)'
;MLSLLLCISQPTFAKSLPDFPFVVTTGSAERSVKPDIATIRILVLVFHKDSAVALQQVAETSSKLTSLLRQLKIPLNALEASDLEKEVKRQRGESYDDLQVFGYEMSRTFTLQLTQLEHYPELADELLKLNHISGLYTRFDSSLREQLEAELVIAAAKDAAKQAERMAQSLGNKIHSVYAMSQASGFGNFFAAFGAREETYQAKAFNVGDNEKNLTMFIPKTIEIQQGINVVFRLTSEK
;
A
#
# COMPACT_ATOMS: atom_id res chain seq x y z
N MET A 1 -13.35 -34.83 -54.62
CA MET A 1 -13.93 -33.78 -53.77
C MET A 1 -12.81 -32.84 -53.35
N LEU A 2 -12.75 -31.64 -53.93
CA LEU A 2 -11.77 -30.61 -53.57
C LEU A 2 -12.52 -29.62 -52.65
N SER A 3 -12.31 -29.73 -51.33
CA SER A 3 -12.92 -28.83 -50.36
C SER A 3 -12.19 -27.49 -50.34
N LEU A 4 -12.88 -26.44 -50.76
CA LEU A 4 -12.44 -25.05 -50.71
C LEU A 4 -12.63 -24.55 -49.27
N LEU A 5 -11.52 -24.37 -48.54
CA LEU A 5 -11.52 -23.83 -47.18
C LEU A 5 -11.65 -22.30 -47.25
N LEU A 6 -12.81 -21.76 -46.88
CA LEU A 6 -13.09 -20.33 -46.87
C LEU A 6 -12.56 -19.71 -45.56
N CYS A 7 -11.40 -19.05 -45.62
CA CYS A 7 -10.86 -18.28 -44.50
C CYS A 7 -11.68 -17.00 -44.29
N ILE A 8 -12.53 -16.98 -43.28
CA ILE A 8 -13.23 -15.77 -42.83
C ILE A 8 -12.23 -14.94 -42.01
N SER A 9 -11.73 -13.84 -42.59
CA SER A 9 -10.94 -12.86 -41.84
C SER A 9 -11.84 -12.09 -40.89
N GLN A 10 -11.65 -12.26 -39.59
CA GLN A 10 -12.33 -11.40 -38.63
C GLN A 10 -11.61 -10.04 -38.58
N PRO A 11 -12.32 -8.91 -38.69
CA PRO A 11 -11.70 -7.61 -38.50
C PRO A 11 -11.23 -7.49 -37.06
N THR A 12 -9.92 -7.31 -36.88
CA THR A 12 -9.35 -6.92 -35.59
C THR A 12 -9.65 -5.44 -35.36
N PHE A 13 -10.43 -5.11 -34.35
CA PHE A 13 -10.60 -3.72 -33.92
C PHE A 13 -9.34 -3.30 -33.18
N ALA A 14 -8.40 -2.68 -33.91
CA ALA A 14 -7.31 -1.95 -33.30
C ALA A 14 -7.90 -0.75 -32.55
N LYS A 15 -7.85 -0.77 -31.21
CA LYS A 15 -8.22 0.38 -30.39
C LYS A 15 -7.14 1.44 -30.62
N SER A 16 -7.48 2.53 -31.31
CA SER A 16 -6.51 3.53 -31.76
C SER A 16 -6.37 4.66 -30.75
N LEU A 17 -5.20 5.30 -30.75
CA LEU A 17 -4.99 6.60 -30.11
C LEU A 17 -6.06 7.61 -30.58
N PRO A 18 -6.36 8.65 -29.77
CA PRO A 18 -7.31 9.67 -30.17
C PRO A 18 -6.90 10.32 -31.49
N ASP A 19 -7.87 10.53 -32.38
CA ASP A 19 -7.69 11.07 -33.73
C ASP A 19 -7.69 12.61 -33.79
N PHE A 20 -7.54 13.26 -32.64
CA PHE A 20 -7.46 14.71 -32.48
C PHE A 20 -6.16 15.12 -31.78
N PRO A 21 -5.68 16.37 -31.95
CA PRO A 21 -4.50 16.85 -31.22
C PRO A 21 -4.77 16.86 -29.71
N PHE A 22 -3.84 16.31 -28.92
CA PHE A 22 -3.96 16.25 -27.46
C PHE A 22 -2.63 16.53 -26.76
N VAL A 23 -2.71 16.88 -25.48
CA VAL A 23 -1.58 16.92 -24.56
C VAL A 23 -1.88 16.06 -23.34
N VAL A 24 -0.85 15.40 -22.82
CA VAL A 24 -0.95 14.54 -21.64
C VAL A 24 -0.10 15.14 -20.55
N THR A 25 -0.69 15.33 -19.37
CA THR A 25 0.01 15.90 -18.22
C THR A 25 -0.21 15.07 -16.97
N THR A 26 0.75 15.15 -16.05
CA THR A 26 0.67 14.57 -14.72
C THR A 26 0.76 15.70 -13.72
N GLY A 27 -0.33 15.93 -13.00
CA GLY A 27 -0.35 16.85 -11.87
C GLY A 27 -0.13 16.11 -10.56
N SER A 28 0.49 16.79 -9.60
CA SER A 28 0.74 16.25 -8.27
C SER A 28 0.41 17.27 -7.20
N ALA A 29 -0.01 16.80 -6.04
CA ALA A 29 -0.14 17.62 -4.84
C ALA A 29 0.25 16.80 -3.62
N GLU A 30 0.88 17.45 -2.66
CA GLU A 30 1.28 16.86 -1.39
C GLU A 30 0.90 17.77 -0.22
N ARG A 31 0.74 17.17 0.95
CA ARG A 31 0.57 17.90 2.21
C ARG A 31 1.31 17.18 3.33
N SER A 32 2.13 17.94 4.04
CA SER A 32 2.73 17.50 5.29
C SER A 32 1.74 17.72 6.44
N VAL A 33 1.43 16.67 7.19
CA VAL A 33 0.50 16.73 8.32
C VAL A 33 1.09 16.06 9.55
N LYS A 34 0.69 16.50 10.73
CA LYS A 34 1.06 15.82 11.98
C LYS A 34 0.21 14.56 12.11
N PRO A 35 0.82 13.38 12.39
CA PRO A 35 0.03 12.18 12.65
C PRO A 35 -0.70 12.29 13.99
N ASP A 36 -1.88 11.67 14.06
CA ASP A 36 -2.72 11.55 15.25
C ASP A 36 -3.18 10.10 15.50
N ILE A 37 -2.84 9.17 14.61
CA ILE A 37 -3.09 7.73 14.74
C ILE A 37 -1.80 6.95 14.45
N ALA A 38 -1.63 5.82 15.13
CA ALA A 38 -0.62 4.83 14.82
C ALA A 38 -1.26 3.44 14.76
N THR A 39 -1.07 2.72 13.66
CA THR A 39 -1.40 1.29 13.57
C THR A 39 -0.14 0.49 13.89
N ILE A 40 -0.20 -0.29 14.96
CA ILE A 40 0.93 -1.07 15.47
C ILE A 40 0.63 -2.55 15.26
N ARG A 41 1.42 -3.21 14.43
CA ARG A 41 1.38 -4.64 14.19
C ARG A 41 2.41 -5.35 15.06
N ILE A 42 1.94 -6.28 15.87
CA ILE A 42 2.72 -7.01 16.86
C ILE A 42 2.68 -8.50 16.50
N LEU A 43 3.82 -9.10 16.21
CA LEU A 43 3.93 -10.53 15.92
C LEU A 43 4.46 -11.25 17.17
N VAL A 44 3.62 -12.12 17.73
CA VAL A 44 4.04 -13.10 18.74
C VAL A 44 4.41 -14.38 18.01
N LEU A 45 5.63 -14.88 18.21
CA LEU A 45 6.11 -16.15 17.65
C LEU A 45 6.86 -16.93 18.72
N VAL A 46 6.43 -18.17 18.91
CA VAL A 46 7.02 -19.11 19.84
C VAL A 46 7.37 -20.38 19.10
N PHE A 47 8.58 -20.90 19.34
CA PHE A 47 8.95 -22.24 18.94
C PHE A 47 9.27 -23.08 20.17
N HIS A 48 8.71 -24.29 20.26
CA HIS A 48 9.05 -25.23 21.31
C HIS A 48 8.88 -26.68 20.83
N LYS A 49 9.68 -27.61 21.38
CA LYS A 49 9.61 -29.05 21.07
C LYS A 49 8.27 -29.69 21.45
N ASP A 50 7.63 -29.14 22.49
CA ASP A 50 6.30 -29.53 22.99
C ASP A 50 5.28 -28.46 22.58
N SER A 51 4.24 -28.89 21.87
CA SER A 51 3.17 -28.02 21.39
C SER A 51 2.35 -27.37 22.51
N ALA A 52 2.15 -28.03 23.64
CA ALA A 52 1.36 -27.48 24.75
C ALA A 52 2.11 -26.33 25.42
N VAL A 53 3.43 -26.47 25.56
CA VAL A 53 4.30 -25.40 26.08
C VAL A 53 4.36 -24.21 25.12
N ALA A 54 4.45 -24.45 23.81
CA ALA A 54 4.40 -23.37 22.82
C ALA A 54 3.08 -22.57 22.94
N LEU A 55 1.95 -23.27 23.07
CA LEU A 55 0.63 -22.66 23.24
C LEU A 55 0.55 -21.81 24.52
N GLN A 56 1.04 -22.36 25.62
CA GLN A 56 1.08 -21.66 26.90
C GLN A 56 1.89 -20.36 26.81
N GLN A 57 3.07 -20.40 26.19
CA GLN A 57 3.93 -19.23 26.03
C GLN A 57 3.28 -18.14 25.17
N VAL A 58 2.59 -18.50 24.08
CA VAL A 58 1.82 -17.54 23.29
C VAL A 58 0.70 -16.91 24.13
N ALA A 59 -0.02 -17.71 24.92
CA ALA A 59 -1.10 -17.23 25.80
C ALA A 59 -0.56 -16.28 26.89
N GLU A 60 0.57 -16.61 27.50
CA GLU A 60 1.24 -15.76 28.50
C GLU A 60 1.69 -14.43 27.91
N THR A 61 2.34 -14.43 26.74
CA THR A 61 2.74 -13.18 26.06
C THR A 61 1.51 -12.36 25.66
N SER A 62 0.44 -12.99 25.18
CA SER A 62 -0.83 -12.32 24.88
C SER A 62 -1.46 -11.67 26.12
N SER A 63 -1.38 -12.35 27.27
CA SER A 63 -1.86 -11.79 28.54
C SER A 63 -1.01 -10.61 29.00
N LYS A 64 0.32 -10.65 28.82
CA LYS A 64 1.21 -9.53 29.16
C LYS A 64 0.93 -8.32 28.27
N LEU A 65 0.73 -8.53 26.98
CA LEU A 65 0.32 -7.49 26.03
C LEU A 65 -0.98 -6.79 26.50
N THR A 66 -2.04 -7.55 26.75
CA THR A 66 -3.33 -6.96 27.18
C THR A 66 -3.25 -6.27 28.54
N SER A 67 -2.45 -6.78 29.48
CA SER A 67 -2.18 -6.11 30.76
C SER A 67 -1.45 -4.78 30.58
N LEU A 68 -0.44 -4.73 29.71
CA LEU A 68 0.27 -3.50 29.37
C LEU A 68 -0.68 -2.43 28.80
N LEU A 69 -1.58 -2.81 27.89
CA LEU A 69 -2.58 -1.87 27.36
C LEU A 69 -3.47 -1.30 28.47
N ARG A 70 -3.94 -2.14 29.40
CA ARG A 70 -4.74 -1.67 30.54
C ARG A 70 -3.96 -0.73 31.46
N GLN A 71 -2.68 -1.02 31.71
CA GLN A 71 -1.81 -0.16 32.52
C GLN A 71 -1.66 1.24 31.89
N LEU A 72 -1.49 1.28 30.57
CA LEU A 72 -1.42 2.52 29.78
C LEU A 72 -2.79 3.13 29.47
N LYS A 73 -3.89 2.55 30.00
CA LYS A 73 -5.28 2.97 29.77
C LYS A 73 -5.69 2.99 28.30
N ILE A 74 -5.03 2.19 27.48
CA ILE A 74 -5.38 1.97 26.07
C ILE A 74 -6.55 0.98 26.03
N PRO A 75 -7.66 1.30 25.33
CA PRO A 75 -8.85 0.47 25.37
C PRO A 75 -8.64 -0.81 24.56
N LEU A 76 -9.05 -1.95 25.11
CA LEU A 76 -8.83 -3.26 24.49
C LEU A 76 -9.60 -3.47 23.18
N ASN A 77 -10.66 -2.71 22.93
CA ASN A 77 -11.38 -2.76 21.65
C ASN A 77 -10.59 -2.16 20.49
N ALA A 78 -9.49 -1.45 20.77
CA ALA A 78 -8.56 -0.98 19.75
C ALA A 78 -7.54 -2.06 19.35
N LEU A 79 -7.50 -3.19 20.06
CA LEU A 79 -6.63 -4.32 19.79
C LEU A 79 -7.41 -5.44 19.10
N GLU A 80 -7.03 -5.72 17.86
CA GLU A 80 -7.50 -6.88 17.11
C GLU A 80 -6.44 -7.97 17.13
N ALA A 81 -6.89 -9.22 17.10
CA ALA A 81 -6.01 -10.38 17.10
C ALA A 81 -6.39 -11.32 15.97
N SER A 82 -5.40 -11.77 15.21
CA SER A 82 -5.60 -12.81 14.19
C SER A 82 -5.97 -14.15 14.83
N ASP A 83 -6.24 -15.13 13.97
CA ASP A 83 -6.23 -16.52 14.38
C ASP A 83 -4.85 -16.94 14.90
N LEU A 84 -4.86 -17.95 15.77
CA LEU A 84 -3.63 -18.59 16.23
C LEU A 84 -3.20 -19.63 15.20
N GLU A 85 -2.00 -19.46 14.68
CA GLU A 85 -1.41 -20.38 13.71
C GLU A 85 -0.48 -21.36 14.45
N LYS A 86 -0.51 -22.62 14.01
CA LYS A 86 0.36 -23.69 14.51
C LYS A 86 1.01 -24.40 13.33
N GLU A 87 2.33 -24.40 13.30
CA GLU A 87 3.10 -25.12 12.30
C GLU A 87 3.96 -26.23 12.94
N VAL A 88 3.95 -27.41 12.35
CA VAL A 88 4.86 -28.50 12.72
C VAL A 88 6.17 -28.32 11.97
N LYS A 89 7.25 -28.02 12.69
CA LYS A 89 8.58 -27.92 12.11
C LYS A 89 9.23 -29.30 12.15
N ARG A 90 9.66 -29.80 10.99
CA ARG A 90 10.41 -31.05 10.83
C ARG A 90 11.85 -30.74 10.51
N GLN A 91 12.76 -31.66 10.83
CA GLN A 91 14.16 -31.53 10.43
C GLN A 91 14.27 -31.43 8.90
N ARG A 92 15.34 -30.82 8.39
CA ARG A 92 15.62 -30.76 6.94
C ARG A 92 16.57 -31.91 6.60
N GLY A 93 16.18 -32.75 5.65
CA GLY A 93 16.96 -33.90 5.17
C GLY A 93 16.72 -34.16 3.68
N GLU A 94 17.49 -35.06 3.08
CA GLU A 94 17.47 -35.32 1.63
C GLU A 94 16.22 -36.08 1.15
N SER A 95 15.54 -36.81 2.04
CA SER A 95 14.28 -37.51 1.77
C SER A 95 13.16 -37.01 2.68
N TYR A 96 11.96 -36.84 2.14
CA TYR A 96 10.79 -36.33 2.86
C TYR A 96 10.20 -37.35 3.86
N ASP A 97 10.46 -38.63 3.64
CA ASP A 97 9.78 -39.73 4.34
C ASP A 97 10.30 -40.00 5.78
N ASP A 98 11.46 -39.45 6.16
CA ASP A 98 12.11 -39.70 7.46
C ASP A 98 12.33 -38.45 8.34
N LEU A 99 11.68 -37.33 8.03
CA LEU A 99 11.93 -36.08 8.75
C LEU A 99 11.23 -36.05 10.11
N GLN A 100 12.01 -36.33 11.17
CA GLN A 100 11.54 -36.25 12.55
C GLN A 100 10.97 -34.86 12.88
N VAL A 101 9.90 -34.84 13.68
CA VAL A 101 9.33 -33.59 14.21
C VAL A 101 10.37 -32.93 15.13
N PHE A 102 10.85 -31.76 14.70
CA PHE A 102 11.80 -30.95 15.45
C PHE A 102 11.11 -30.12 16.52
N GLY A 103 9.86 -29.69 16.25
CA GLY A 103 9.02 -29.02 17.22
C GLY A 103 7.82 -28.34 16.59
N TYR A 104 7.25 -27.39 17.32
CA TYR A 104 6.04 -26.67 16.94
C TYR A 104 6.31 -25.19 17.04
N GLU A 105 6.01 -24.48 15.96
CA GLU A 105 5.94 -23.03 15.95
C GLU A 105 4.48 -22.61 16.12
N MET A 106 4.25 -21.62 16.95
CA MET A 106 2.95 -20.97 17.09
C MET A 106 3.11 -19.47 16.93
N SER A 107 2.25 -18.89 16.10
CA SER A 107 2.27 -17.48 15.78
C SER A 107 0.90 -16.85 15.92
N ARG A 108 0.88 -15.60 16.37
CA ARG A 108 -0.32 -14.77 16.37
C ARG A 108 0.06 -13.32 16.12
N THR A 109 -0.69 -12.67 15.24
CA THR A 109 -0.53 -11.23 14.97
C THR A 109 -1.59 -10.46 15.73
N PHE A 110 -1.19 -9.38 16.37
CA PHE A 110 -2.09 -8.36 16.91
C PHE A 110 -1.95 -7.06 16.13
N THR A 111 -3.07 -6.39 15.90
CA THR A 111 -3.12 -5.07 15.27
C THR A 111 -3.76 -4.10 16.25
N LEU A 112 -3.00 -3.12 16.70
CA LEU A 112 -3.45 -2.10 17.65
C LEU A 112 -3.62 -0.76 16.93
N GLN A 113 -4.79 -0.15 17.06
CA GLN A 113 -5.04 1.24 16.67
C GLN A 113 -4.80 2.17 17.87
N LEU A 114 -3.73 2.95 17.84
CA LEU A 114 -3.37 3.89 18.91
C LEU A 114 -3.69 5.32 18.49
N THR A 115 -4.59 5.98 19.22
CA THR A 115 -4.95 7.41 19.00
C THR A 115 -4.24 8.35 19.99
N GLN A 116 -3.80 7.84 21.14
CA GLN A 116 -3.05 8.57 22.16
C GLN A 116 -1.56 8.36 21.93
N LEU A 117 -1.02 9.04 20.92
CA LEU A 117 0.36 8.82 20.48
C LEU A 117 1.41 9.11 21.56
N GLU A 118 1.08 9.91 22.58
CA GLU A 118 1.93 10.13 23.75
C GLU A 118 2.30 8.84 24.50
N HIS A 119 1.47 7.79 24.43
CA HIS A 119 1.75 6.48 25.02
C HIS A 119 2.67 5.61 24.15
N TYR A 120 2.90 5.97 22.89
CA TYR A 120 3.65 5.15 21.95
C TYR A 120 5.08 4.82 22.41
N PRO A 121 5.90 5.78 22.90
CA PRO A 121 7.27 5.47 23.28
C PRO A 121 7.35 4.44 24.43
N GLU A 122 6.52 4.61 25.47
CA GLU A 122 6.46 3.68 26.61
C GLU A 122 5.90 2.33 26.19
N LEU A 123 4.83 2.31 25.38
CA LEU A 123 4.25 1.08 24.85
C LEU A 123 5.27 0.29 24.03
N ALA A 124 5.97 0.95 23.09
CA ALA A 124 6.95 0.30 22.23
C ALA A 124 8.13 -0.27 23.03
N ASP A 125 8.64 0.50 24.00
CA ASP A 125 9.73 0.06 24.88
C ASP A 125 9.35 -1.17 25.72
N GLU A 126 8.16 -1.17 26.33
CA GLU A 126 7.68 -2.31 27.12
C GLU A 126 7.39 -3.54 26.26
N LEU A 127 6.83 -3.37 25.05
CA LEU A 127 6.61 -4.48 24.13
C LEU A 127 7.92 -5.14 23.68
N LEU A 128 8.97 -4.36 23.41
CA LEU A 128 10.27 -4.89 22.99
C LEU A 128 10.97 -5.69 24.10
N LYS A 129 10.62 -5.46 25.37
CA LYS A 129 11.13 -6.24 26.50
C LYS A 129 10.41 -7.59 26.68
N LEU A 130 9.23 -7.77 26.07
CA LEU A 130 8.50 -9.02 26.19
C LEU A 130 9.14 -10.12 25.35
N ASN A 131 9.35 -11.28 25.97
CA ASN A 131 9.76 -12.47 25.24
C ASN A 131 8.71 -12.85 24.18
N HIS A 132 9.19 -13.44 23.08
CA HIS A 132 8.37 -13.97 21.98
C HIS A 132 7.68 -12.92 21.10
N ILE A 133 7.94 -11.63 21.31
CA ILE A 133 7.64 -10.60 20.31
C ILE A 133 8.74 -10.69 19.24
N SER A 134 8.41 -11.25 18.08
CA SER A 134 9.35 -11.42 16.97
C SER A 134 9.28 -10.29 15.94
N GLY A 135 8.23 -9.46 16.00
CA GLY A 135 8.07 -8.32 15.12
C GLY A 135 7.20 -7.23 15.74
N LEU A 136 7.61 -5.99 15.55
CA LEU A 136 6.88 -4.78 15.95
C LEU A 136 7.00 -3.77 14.81
N TYR A 137 5.87 -3.46 14.17
CA TYR A 137 5.80 -2.57 13.02
C TYR A 137 4.78 -1.48 13.29
N THR A 138 5.17 -0.23 13.11
CA THR A 138 4.29 0.91 13.36
C THR A 138 4.14 1.74 12.11
N ARG A 139 2.89 2.04 11.74
CA ARG A 139 2.55 3.00 10.71
C ARG A 139 1.82 4.18 11.34
N PHE A 140 2.38 5.38 11.19
CA PHE A 140 1.73 6.62 11.61
C PHE A 140 0.84 7.15 10.51
N ASP A 141 -0.32 7.66 10.89
CA ASP A 141 -1.30 8.20 9.97
C ASP A 141 -2.10 9.38 10.56
N SER A 142 -2.96 9.97 9.74
CA SER A 142 -3.93 10.99 10.12
C SER A 142 -5.36 10.46 10.05
N SER A 143 -6.16 10.73 11.08
CA SER A 143 -7.61 10.52 11.11
C SER A 143 -8.35 11.25 10.00
N LEU A 144 -7.73 12.29 9.43
CA LEU A 144 -8.26 13.10 8.33
C LEU A 144 -7.77 12.65 6.95
N ARG A 145 -7.07 11.51 6.83
CA ARG A 145 -6.45 11.05 5.57
C ARG A 145 -7.40 11.14 4.39
N GLU A 146 -8.59 10.57 4.49
CA GLU A 146 -9.53 10.52 3.37
C GLU A 146 -9.92 11.93 2.89
N GLN A 147 -10.20 12.85 3.83
CA GLN A 147 -10.49 14.24 3.50
C GLN A 147 -9.28 14.92 2.83
N LEU A 148 -8.08 14.73 3.38
CA LEU A 148 -6.85 15.31 2.86
C LEU A 148 -6.53 14.79 1.46
N GLU A 149 -6.74 13.50 1.21
CA GLU A 149 -6.57 12.89 -0.11
C GLU A 149 -7.56 13.47 -1.12
N ALA A 150 -8.83 13.65 -0.75
CA ALA A 150 -9.82 14.28 -1.63
C ALA A 150 -9.44 15.72 -2.01
N GLU A 151 -8.93 16.50 -1.04
CA GLU A 151 -8.43 17.86 -1.30
C GLU A 151 -7.20 17.84 -2.22
N LEU A 152 -6.28 16.90 -2.02
CA LEU A 152 -5.07 16.76 -2.82
C LEU A 152 -5.36 16.28 -4.24
N VAL A 153 -6.36 15.43 -4.45
CA VAL A 153 -6.86 15.07 -5.79
C VAL A 153 -7.29 16.32 -6.55
N ILE A 154 -8.06 17.22 -5.92
CA ILE A 154 -8.48 18.49 -6.56
C ILE A 154 -7.26 19.38 -6.86
N ALA A 155 -6.30 19.46 -5.95
CA ALA A 155 -5.08 20.24 -6.14
C ALA A 155 -4.21 19.67 -7.28
N ALA A 156 -4.04 18.35 -7.35
CA ALA A 156 -3.32 17.67 -8.42
C ALA A 156 -3.99 17.87 -9.78
N ALA A 157 -5.33 17.83 -9.85
CA ALA A 157 -6.05 18.13 -11.09
C ALA A 157 -5.81 19.57 -11.58
N LYS A 158 -5.81 20.55 -10.67
CA LYS A 158 -5.50 21.95 -10.99
C LYS A 158 -4.06 22.12 -11.48
N ASP A 159 -3.12 21.42 -10.86
CA ASP A 159 -1.72 21.41 -11.29
C ASP A 159 -1.58 20.81 -12.71
N ALA A 160 -2.21 19.67 -12.98
CA ALA A 160 -2.23 19.03 -14.30
C ALA A 160 -2.79 19.98 -15.39
N ALA A 161 -3.88 20.68 -15.10
CA ALA A 161 -4.48 21.67 -16.00
C ALA A 161 -3.55 22.84 -16.28
N LYS A 162 -2.90 23.40 -15.24
CA LYS A 162 -1.94 24.50 -15.38
C LYS A 162 -0.72 24.11 -16.22
N GLN A 163 -0.23 22.89 -16.06
CA GLN A 163 0.85 22.36 -16.91
C GLN A 163 0.40 22.24 -18.37
N ALA A 164 -0.82 21.72 -18.61
CA ALA A 164 -1.37 21.56 -19.95
C ALA A 164 -1.55 22.90 -20.67
N GLU A 165 -2.08 23.90 -19.96
CA GLU A 165 -2.25 25.27 -20.48
C GLU A 165 -0.91 25.87 -20.92
N ARG A 166 0.14 25.76 -20.09
CA ARG A 166 1.49 26.27 -20.42
C ARG A 166 2.03 25.61 -21.70
N MET A 167 1.90 24.29 -21.81
CA MET A 167 2.36 23.56 -22.99
C MET A 167 1.57 23.93 -24.24
N ALA A 168 0.24 23.95 -24.16
CA ALA A 168 -0.61 24.33 -25.27
C ALA A 168 -0.29 25.74 -25.78
N GLN A 169 -0.22 26.73 -24.88
CA GLN A 169 0.05 28.13 -25.23
C GLN A 169 1.43 28.31 -25.85
N SER A 170 2.47 27.62 -25.36
CA SER A 170 3.82 27.68 -25.93
C SER A 170 3.90 27.22 -27.38
N LEU A 171 2.90 26.48 -27.87
CA LEU A 171 2.80 25.94 -29.23
C LEU A 171 1.67 26.58 -30.04
N GLY A 172 1.11 27.72 -29.60
CA GLY A 172 0.01 28.40 -30.30
C GLY A 172 -1.32 27.63 -30.30
N ASN A 173 -1.53 26.76 -29.31
CA ASN A 173 -2.76 26.01 -29.12
C ASN A 173 -3.47 26.40 -27.82
N LYS A 174 -4.77 26.10 -27.73
CA LYS A 174 -5.59 26.20 -26.52
C LYS A 174 -6.07 24.83 -26.08
N ILE A 175 -6.34 24.69 -24.79
CA ILE A 175 -7.11 23.57 -24.25
C ILE A 175 -8.57 23.72 -24.70
N HIS A 176 -9.12 22.68 -25.33
CA HIS A 176 -10.53 22.62 -25.71
C HIS A 176 -11.37 21.97 -24.61
N SER A 177 -10.99 20.77 -24.17
CA SER A 177 -11.72 19.99 -23.18
C SER A 177 -10.82 18.95 -22.51
N VAL A 178 -11.20 18.50 -21.31
CA VAL A 178 -10.66 17.25 -20.75
C VAL A 178 -11.24 16.08 -21.56
N TYR A 179 -10.37 15.22 -22.07
CA TYR A 179 -10.79 14.02 -22.79
C TYR A 179 -10.86 12.81 -21.87
N ALA A 180 -9.86 12.63 -21.00
CA ALA A 180 -9.80 11.51 -20.08
C ALA A 180 -8.90 11.84 -18.88
N MET A 181 -9.18 11.23 -17.73
CA MET A 181 -8.38 11.41 -16.51
C MET A 181 -8.32 10.13 -15.69
N SER A 182 -7.24 9.97 -14.92
CA SER A 182 -7.06 8.85 -14.00
C SER A 182 -6.15 9.25 -12.83
N GLN A 183 -6.29 8.60 -11.68
CA GLN A 183 -5.29 8.73 -10.62
C GLN A 183 -3.94 8.11 -11.06
N ALA A 184 -2.84 8.63 -10.51
CA ALA A 184 -1.48 8.29 -10.94
C ALA A 184 -1.14 6.81 -10.87
N SER A 185 -1.63 6.11 -9.84
CA SER A 185 -1.47 4.66 -9.66
C SER A 185 -2.14 3.80 -10.75
N GLY A 186 -3.04 4.37 -11.55
CA GLY A 186 -3.78 3.67 -12.62
C GLY A 186 -3.29 3.94 -14.04
N PHE A 187 -2.17 4.65 -14.23
CA PHE A 187 -1.85 5.23 -15.54
C PHE A 187 -1.38 4.25 -16.62
N GLY A 188 -0.64 3.19 -16.26
CA GLY A 188 -0.25 2.17 -17.25
C GLY A 188 -1.48 1.46 -17.84
N ASN A 189 -2.49 1.20 -17.01
CA ASN A 189 -3.78 0.64 -17.46
C ASN A 189 -4.59 1.65 -18.30
N PHE A 190 -4.36 2.95 -18.10
CA PHE A 190 -5.07 4.01 -18.80
C PHE A 190 -4.68 4.09 -20.29
N PHE A 191 -3.40 3.96 -20.66
CA PHE A 191 -3.01 3.90 -22.07
C PHE A 191 -3.29 2.56 -22.74
N ALA A 192 -3.24 1.45 -21.99
CA ALA A 192 -3.73 0.17 -22.45
C ALA A 192 -5.22 0.26 -22.89
N ALA A 193 -6.02 1.09 -22.22
CA ALA A 193 -7.40 1.37 -22.59
C ALA A 193 -7.55 2.13 -23.93
N PHE A 194 -6.50 2.80 -24.43
CA PHE A 194 -6.45 3.43 -25.76
C PHE A 194 -5.70 2.60 -26.81
N GLY A 195 -5.37 1.34 -26.49
CA GLY A 195 -4.69 0.42 -27.39
C GLY A 195 -3.26 0.82 -27.77
N ALA A 196 -2.69 1.81 -27.08
CA ALA A 196 -1.26 2.03 -27.07
C ALA A 196 -0.62 0.89 -26.27
N ARG A 197 -0.03 -0.09 -26.97
CA ARG A 197 0.84 -1.09 -26.32
C ARG A 197 2.08 -0.34 -25.85
N GLU A 198 2.26 -0.25 -24.54
CA GLU A 198 3.54 0.17 -23.97
C GLU A 198 4.59 -0.90 -24.29
N GLU A 199 5.54 -0.58 -25.17
CA GLU A 199 6.93 -1.00 -24.95
C GLU A 199 7.44 -0.19 -23.75
N THR A 200 7.10 -0.67 -22.54
CA THR A 200 7.66 -0.30 -21.23
C THR A 200 8.39 1.04 -21.18
N TYR A 201 7.64 2.14 -21.15
CA TYR A 201 8.11 3.29 -20.39
C TYR A 201 7.91 2.92 -18.93
N GLN A 202 8.96 2.40 -18.30
CA GLN A 202 9.07 2.38 -16.85
C GLN A 202 9.10 3.85 -16.37
N ALA A 203 7.94 4.53 -16.40
CA ALA A 203 7.63 5.52 -15.41
C ALA A 203 7.85 4.77 -14.11
N LYS A 204 8.93 5.14 -13.40
CA LYS A 204 9.23 4.63 -12.07
C LYS A 204 7.92 4.71 -11.31
N ALA A 205 7.22 3.58 -11.21
CA ALA A 205 6.27 3.38 -10.16
C ALA A 205 7.06 3.80 -8.93
N PHE A 206 6.54 4.76 -8.19
CA PHE A 206 6.97 4.94 -6.83
C PHE A 206 6.68 3.58 -6.20
N ASN A 207 7.69 2.71 -6.24
CA ASN A 207 7.91 1.72 -5.23
C ASN A 207 7.96 2.59 -3.97
N VAL A 208 6.80 2.76 -3.35
CA VAL A 208 6.73 2.83 -1.90
C VAL A 208 7.27 1.47 -1.49
N GLY A 209 8.61 1.39 -1.52
CA GLY A 209 9.33 0.22 -1.08
C GLY A 209 8.89 0.03 0.34
N ASP A 210 8.43 -1.17 0.63
CA ASP A 210 8.43 -1.72 1.98
C ASP A 210 9.83 -1.57 2.56
N ASN A 211 10.10 -0.40 3.12
CA ASN A 211 11.20 -0.14 4.03
C ASN A 211 10.67 -0.36 5.45
N GLU A 212 10.01 -1.50 5.69
CA GLU A 212 9.68 -1.98 7.02
C GLU A 212 10.91 -2.66 7.64
N LYS A 213 11.96 -1.87 7.86
CA LYS A 213 13.05 -2.17 8.80
C LYS A 213 13.49 -0.93 9.56
N ASN A 214 12.54 -0.09 9.97
CA ASN A 214 12.81 0.94 10.97
C ASN A 214 11.92 0.68 12.19
N LEU A 215 12.55 0.24 13.27
CA LEU A 215 12.07 0.47 14.62
C LEU A 215 12.06 1.99 14.83
N THR A 216 11.02 2.68 14.34
CA THR A 216 10.84 4.09 14.66
C THR A 216 10.29 4.14 16.08
N MET A 217 11.17 4.16 17.09
CA MET A 217 10.78 4.39 18.48
C MET A 217 10.26 5.83 18.71
N PHE A 218 10.29 6.66 17.68
CA PHE A 218 9.87 8.05 17.71
C PHE A 218 8.66 8.29 16.82
N ILE A 219 7.73 9.12 17.30
CA ILE A 219 6.63 9.61 16.47
C ILE A 219 7.22 10.63 15.49
N PRO A 220 7.02 10.47 14.17
CA PRO A 220 7.51 11.44 13.21
C PRO A 220 6.81 12.78 13.43
N LYS A 221 7.55 13.88 13.28
CA LYS A 221 7.00 15.23 13.44
C LYS A 221 5.86 15.49 12.44
N THR A 222 6.03 14.98 11.23
CA THR A 222 5.04 15.01 10.17
C THR A 222 5.10 13.74 9.33
N ILE A 223 3.99 13.43 8.69
CA ILE A 223 3.85 12.45 7.61
C ILE A 223 3.47 13.19 6.33
N GLU A 224 3.76 12.58 5.19
CA GLU A 224 3.42 13.14 3.89
C GLU A 224 2.25 12.37 3.29
N ILE A 225 1.25 13.10 2.81
CA ILE A 225 0.15 12.57 2.02
C ILE A 225 0.27 13.18 0.64
N GLN A 226 0.32 12.34 -0.40
CA GLN A 226 0.52 12.75 -1.78
C GLN A 226 -0.56 12.15 -2.67
N GLN A 227 -1.00 12.92 -3.66
CA GLN A 227 -1.89 12.47 -4.72
C GLN A 227 -1.34 12.93 -6.07
N GLY A 228 -1.61 12.11 -7.09
CA GLY A 228 -1.24 12.40 -8.48
C GLY A 228 -2.40 12.08 -9.41
N ILE A 229 -2.55 12.87 -10.45
CA ILE A 229 -3.57 12.69 -11.49
C ILE A 229 -2.93 12.85 -12.85
N ASN A 230 -3.25 11.93 -13.75
CA ASN A 230 -2.96 12.09 -15.15
C ASN A 230 -4.20 12.53 -15.91
N VAL A 231 -4.00 13.45 -16.84
CA VAL A 231 -5.08 14.00 -17.64
C VAL A 231 -4.65 14.09 -19.10
N VAL A 232 -5.56 13.70 -19.99
CA VAL A 232 -5.46 13.92 -21.43
C VAL A 232 -6.39 15.07 -21.77
N PHE A 233 -5.83 16.13 -22.35
CA PHE A 233 -6.58 17.28 -22.81
C PHE A 233 -6.61 17.29 -24.32
N ARG A 234 -7.79 17.55 -24.89
CA ARG A 234 -7.93 17.87 -26.32
C ARG A 234 -7.48 19.30 -26.57
N LEU A 235 -6.70 19.49 -27.63
CA LEU A 235 -6.22 20.80 -28.06
C LEU A 235 -7.04 21.33 -29.24
N THR A 236 -6.98 22.65 -29.41
CA THR A 236 -7.46 23.35 -30.61
C THR A 236 -6.46 24.45 -30.96
N SER A 237 -6.25 24.73 -32.25
CA SER A 237 -5.33 25.79 -32.67
C SER A 237 -5.95 27.17 -32.50
N GLU A 238 -5.14 28.15 -32.13
CA GLU A 238 -5.52 29.55 -32.24
C GLU A 238 -5.52 29.92 -33.74
N LYS A 239 -6.71 30.02 -34.33
CA LYS A 239 -6.89 30.70 -35.62
C LYS A 239 -7.06 32.20 -35.40
#